data_AF-A0AAD6BA41-F1
#
_entry.id   AF-A0AAD6BA41-F1
#
_cell.length_a   1.000
_cell.length_b   1.000
_cell.length_c   1.000
_cell.angle_alpha   90.00
_cell.angle_beta   90.00
_cell.angle_gamma   90.00
#
_symmetry.space_group_name_H-M   'P 1'
#
loop_
_entity.id
_entity.type
_entity.pdbx_description
1 polymer ?
#
loop_
_entity_poly.entity_id
_entity_poly.type
_entity_poly.pdbx_seq_one_letter_code
_entity_poly.pdbx_strand_id
1 'polypeptide(L)'
;MLEQDKTVRRDTQAKVSGLYKQATKAKTYFGLLCCEALFGPCETVARALQSEKASAKGALECVSALRQRMHGLREDGFIQEMTAKVAACAERNNLKIPLPPRINRTPARLRDTEETEAIVTDVGEQQWRCEFYEALDLVTTELDRRFDQEGLQVAPLREQTVINAANGEYSGTRDYCCTGARSLRSNMTQRRLTHLAVMHVHSDILDRMDIQPLMKRFIDNTPERKSTFGVFK
;
A
#
# COMPACT_ATOMS: atom_id res chain seq x y z
N MET A 1 15.27 33.93 8.98
CA MET A 1 15.05 33.78 10.44
C MET A 1 15.81 32.64 11.10
N LEU A 2 16.40 31.66 10.37
CA LEU A 2 17.13 30.51 10.97
C LEU A 2 18.67 30.61 10.94
N GLU A 3 19.24 31.70 10.42
CA GLU A 3 20.70 31.81 10.28
C GLU A 3 21.42 32.22 11.57
N GLN A 4 20.70 32.66 12.60
CA GLN A 4 21.31 33.25 13.81
C GLN A 4 21.28 32.36 15.05
N ASP A 5 20.65 31.18 14.98
CA ASP A 5 20.52 30.31 16.16
C ASP A 5 21.75 29.41 16.31
N LYS A 6 22.72 29.89 17.12
CA LYS A 6 24.02 29.22 17.36
C LYS A 6 23.91 27.91 18.16
N THR A 7 22.72 27.58 18.65
CA THR A 7 22.44 26.37 19.43
C THR A 7 22.28 25.11 18.55
N VAL A 8 22.01 25.30 17.25
CA VAL A 8 21.72 24.20 16.32
C VAL A 8 23.01 23.67 15.70
N ARG A 9 23.21 22.35 15.77
CA ARG A 9 24.33 21.65 15.12
C ARG A 9 24.38 21.99 13.62
N ARG A 10 25.57 22.33 13.10
CA ARG A 10 25.78 22.77 11.70
C ARG A 10 25.18 21.82 10.65
N ASP A 11 25.23 20.51 10.89
CA ASP A 11 24.61 19.49 10.03
C ASP A 11 23.09 19.65 9.93
N THR A 12 22.43 19.92 11.06
CA THR A 12 20.99 20.16 11.12
C THR A 12 20.64 21.49 10.45
N GLN A 13 21.46 22.52 10.63
CA GLN A 13 21.28 23.81 9.97
C GLN A 13 21.38 23.70 8.44
N ALA A 14 22.35 22.93 7.94
CA ALA A 14 22.50 22.66 6.50
C ALA A 14 21.29 21.91 5.93
N LYS A 15 20.78 20.90 6.66
CA LYS A 15 19.55 20.18 6.27
C LYS A 15 18.33 21.09 6.23
N VAL A 16 18.11 21.90 7.26
CA VAL A 16 16.99 22.84 7.33
C VAL A 16 17.08 23.89 6.23
N SER A 17 18.27 24.42 5.95
CA SER A 17 18.49 25.35 4.83
C SER A 17 18.21 24.69 3.47
N GLY A 18 18.63 23.43 3.29
CA GLY A 18 18.33 22.64 2.08
C GLY A 18 16.84 22.40 1.89
N LEU A 19 16.13 22.00 2.96
CA LEU A 19 14.68 21.80 2.95
C LEU A 19 13.94 23.10 2.67
N TYR A 20 14.36 24.22 3.27
CA TYR A 20 13.79 25.53 3.00
C TYR A 20 13.90 25.89 1.51
N LYS A 21 15.09 25.71 0.91
CA LYS A 21 15.31 25.94 -0.54
C LYS A 21 14.45 25.04 -1.43
N GLN A 22 14.13 23.83 -0.99
CA GLN A 22 13.20 22.93 -1.70
C GLN A 22 11.75 23.40 -1.51
N ALA A 23 11.35 23.76 -0.29
CA ALA A 23 10.01 24.27 0.01
C ALA A 23 9.68 25.57 -0.74
N THR A 24 10.67 26.39 -1.09
CA THR A 24 10.47 27.59 -1.94
C THR A 24 10.17 27.27 -3.41
N LYS A 25 10.32 26.02 -3.87
CA LYS A 25 10.03 25.63 -5.26
C LYS A 25 8.56 25.27 -5.42
N ALA A 26 7.88 25.83 -6.43
CA ALA A 26 6.47 25.54 -6.66
C ALA A 26 6.21 24.04 -6.96
N LYS A 27 7.15 23.35 -7.64
CA LYS A 27 7.08 21.89 -7.87
C LYS A 27 6.96 21.09 -6.57
N THR A 28 7.68 21.51 -5.52
CA THR A 28 7.64 20.83 -4.22
C THR A 28 6.30 21.02 -3.54
N TYR A 29 5.72 22.22 -3.62
CA TYR A 29 4.39 22.48 -3.08
C TYR A 29 3.29 21.72 -3.83
N PHE A 30 3.34 21.70 -5.16
CA PHE A 30 2.43 20.88 -5.98
C PHE A 30 2.53 19.40 -5.60
N GLY A 31 3.74 18.85 -5.53
CA GLY A 31 3.96 17.45 -5.14
C GLY A 31 3.43 17.12 -3.74
N LEU A 32 3.54 18.05 -2.77
CA LEU A 32 2.97 17.85 -1.44
C LEU A 32 1.44 17.77 -1.46
N LEU A 33 0.78 18.66 -2.20
CA LEU A 33 -0.67 18.60 -2.38
C LEU A 33 -1.10 17.29 -3.07
N CYS A 34 -0.30 16.81 -4.05
CA CYS A 34 -0.56 15.54 -4.72
C CYS A 34 -0.44 14.36 -3.76
N CYS A 35 0.61 14.35 -2.94
CA CYS A 35 0.83 13.33 -1.92
C CYS A 35 -0.30 13.34 -0.87
N GLU A 36 -0.77 14.49 -0.44
CA GLU A 36 -1.91 14.60 0.49
C GLU A 36 -3.18 14.01 -0.13
N ALA A 37 -3.49 14.39 -1.38
CA ALA A 37 -4.66 13.91 -2.09
C ALA A 37 -4.65 12.40 -2.33
N LEU A 38 -3.48 11.83 -2.60
CA LEU A 38 -3.30 10.42 -2.93
C LEU A 38 -3.16 9.54 -1.67
N PHE A 39 -2.32 9.93 -0.71
CA PHE A 39 -2.06 9.11 0.48
C PHE A 39 -3.10 9.29 1.58
N GLY A 40 -3.80 10.42 1.68
CA GLY A 40 -4.88 10.60 2.65
C GLY A 40 -5.98 9.51 2.59
N PRO A 41 -6.60 9.27 1.42
CA PRO A 41 -7.52 8.13 1.22
C PRO A 41 -6.88 6.77 1.55
N CYS A 42 -5.65 6.54 1.08
CA CYS A 42 -4.96 5.27 1.29
C CYS A 42 -4.70 5.00 2.78
N GLU A 43 -4.32 6.02 3.55
CA GLU A 43 -4.09 5.91 4.99
C GLU A 43 -5.40 5.64 5.74
N THR A 44 -6.50 6.28 5.33
CA THR A 44 -7.82 6.05 5.94
C THR A 44 -8.25 4.60 5.76
N VAL A 45 -8.09 4.05 4.55
CA VAL A 45 -8.40 2.64 4.28
C VAL A 45 -7.43 1.72 5.02
N ALA A 46 -6.14 2.03 5.06
CA ALA A 46 -5.17 1.24 5.81
C ALA A 46 -5.51 1.16 7.30
N ARG A 47 -5.88 2.29 7.93
CA ARG A 47 -6.34 2.32 9.32
C ARG A 47 -7.62 1.52 9.53
N ALA A 48 -8.57 1.60 8.59
CA ALA A 48 -9.81 0.82 8.66
C ALA A 48 -9.53 -0.69 8.57
N LEU A 49 -8.66 -1.12 7.65
CA LEU A 49 -8.28 -2.53 7.47
C LEU A 49 -7.49 -3.10 8.65
N GLN A 50 -6.71 -2.26 9.34
CA GLN A 50 -5.95 -2.65 10.53
C GLN A 50 -6.80 -2.67 11.81
N SER A 51 -8.06 -2.22 11.75
CA SER A 51 -8.93 -2.21 12.91
C SER A 51 -9.40 -3.63 13.27
N GLU A 52 -9.55 -3.92 14.56
CA GLU A 52 -10.00 -5.22 15.06
C GLU A 52 -11.43 -5.58 14.62
N LYS A 53 -12.21 -4.57 14.19
CA LYS A 53 -13.59 -4.72 13.70
C LYS A 53 -13.67 -4.93 12.18
N ALA A 54 -12.53 -5.03 11.50
CA ALA A 54 -12.50 -5.18 10.06
C ALA A 54 -12.99 -6.59 9.64
N SER A 55 -14.12 -6.62 8.93
CA SER A 55 -14.63 -7.79 8.22
C SER A 55 -13.92 -7.91 6.85
N ALA A 56 -13.74 -9.13 6.34
CA ALA A 56 -13.15 -9.35 5.02
C ALA A 56 -14.04 -8.81 3.89
N LYS A 57 -15.37 -8.88 4.07
CA LYS A 57 -16.32 -8.23 3.15
C LYS A 57 -16.19 -6.71 3.18
N GLY A 58 -16.17 -6.12 4.39
CA GLY A 58 -16.02 -4.69 4.58
C GLY A 58 -14.70 -4.17 4.01
N ALA A 59 -13.62 -4.94 4.12
CA ALA A 59 -12.33 -4.63 3.52
C ALA A 59 -12.39 -4.46 2.00
N LEU A 60 -13.07 -5.38 1.29
CA LEU A 60 -13.23 -5.30 -0.16
C LEU A 60 -14.11 -4.11 -0.58
N GLU A 61 -15.14 -3.79 0.19
CA GLU A 61 -16.00 -2.61 -0.04
C GLU A 61 -15.24 -1.30 0.18
N CYS A 62 -14.40 -1.21 1.21
CA CYS A 62 -13.54 -0.03 1.42
C CYS A 62 -12.56 0.18 0.25
N VAL A 63 -12.03 -0.91 -0.30
CA VAL A 63 -11.11 -0.86 -1.44
C VAL A 63 -11.84 -0.51 -2.73
N SER A 64 -13.07 -0.99 -2.95
CA SER A 64 -13.86 -0.60 -4.12
C SER A 64 -14.23 0.89 -4.07
N ALA A 65 -14.57 1.42 -2.89
CA ALA A 65 -14.76 2.86 -2.68
C ALA A 65 -13.47 3.66 -2.92
N LEU A 66 -12.31 3.13 -2.51
CA LEU A 66 -11.01 3.74 -2.80
C LEU A 66 -10.73 3.79 -4.30
N ARG A 67 -11.00 2.70 -5.03
CA ARG A 67 -10.86 2.66 -6.51
C ARG A 67 -11.72 3.73 -7.17
N GLN A 68 -12.99 3.86 -6.77
CA GLN A 68 -13.89 4.89 -7.31
C GLN A 68 -13.33 6.30 -7.05
N ARG A 69 -12.79 6.54 -5.85
CA ARG A 69 -12.17 7.83 -5.54
C ARG A 69 -10.92 8.10 -6.37
N MET A 70 -10.06 7.10 -6.59
CA MET A 70 -8.85 7.23 -7.42
C MET A 70 -9.21 7.51 -8.89
N HIS A 71 -10.27 6.89 -9.40
CA HIS A 71 -10.77 7.23 -10.74
C HIS A 71 -11.27 8.67 -10.84
N GLY A 72 -11.96 9.19 -9.82
CA GLY A 72 -12.41 10.58 -9.78
C GLY A 72 -11.26 11.60 -9.75
N LEU A 73 -10.11 11.25 -9.17
CA LEU A 73 -8.91 12.11 -9.17
C LEU A 73 -8.27 12.25 -10.57
N ARG A 74 -8.64 11.39 -11.52
CA ARG A 74 -8.19 11.49 -12.91
C ARG A 74 -8.93 12.58 -13.69
N GLU A 75 -10.08 13.05 -13.20
CA GLU A 75 -10.85 14.10 -13.85
C GLU A 75 -10.05 15.41 -13.93
N ASP A 76 -10.04 16.03 -15.11
CA ASP A 76 -9.20 17.21 -15.42
C ASP A 76 -9.47 18.42 -14.49
N GLY A 77 -10.66 18.49 -13.89
CA GLY A 77 -11.04 19.55 -12.96
C GLY A 77 -10.20 19.57 -11.69
N PHE A 78 -9.74 18.40 -11.21
CA PHE A 78 -8.93 18.32 -10.00
C PHE A 78 -7.55 18.95 -10.18
N ILE A 79 -6.90 18.70 -11.32
CA ILE A 79 -5.59 19.30 -11.61
C ILE A 79 -5.70 20.81 -11.78
N GLN A 80 -6.74 21.30 -12.46
CA GLN A 80 -6.95 22.74 -12.59
C GLN A 80 -7.10 23.42 -11.22
N GLU A 81 -7.82 22.81 -10.29
CA GLU A 81 -7.96 23.31 -8.91
C GLU A 81 -6.60 23.31 -8.17
N MET A 82 -5.82 22.25 -8.30
CA MET A 82 -4.50 22.16 -7.68
C MET A 82 -3.52 23.18 -8.25
N THR A 83 -3.48 23.34 -9.58
CA THR A 83 -2.62 24.34 -10.22
C THR A 83 -3.03 25.75 -9.82
N ALA A 84 -4.33 26.04 -9.70
CA ALA A 84 -4.82 27.33 -9.20
C ALA A 84 -4.40 27.58 -7.73
N LYS A 85 -4.47 26.57 -6.86
CA LYS A 85 -3.97 26.64 -5.48
C LYS A 85 -2.47 26.92 -5.44
N VAL A 86 -1.70 26.28 -6.30
CA VAL A 86 -0.25 26.50 -6.41
C VAL A 86 0.06 27.91 -6.91
N ALA A 87 -0.67 28.41 -7.91
CA ALA A 87 -0.52 29.78 -8.42
C ALA A 87 -0.80 30.82 -7.31
N ALA A 88 -1.93 30.68 -6.60
CA ALA A 88 -2.28 31.57 -5.49
C ALA A 88 -1.25 31.54 -4.34
N CYS A 89 -0.73 30.36 -4.02
CA CYS A 89 0.33 30.21 -3.01
C CYS A 89 1.70 30.72 -3.50
N ALA A 90 1.97 30.66 -4.80
CA ALA A 90 3.20 31.19 -5.40
C ALA A 90 3.24 32.71 -5.31
N GLU A 91 2.12 33.39 -5.57
CA GLU A 91 1.99 34.84 -5.39
C GLU A 91 2.17 35.26 -3.93
N ARG A 92 1.54 34.55 -3.00
CA ARG A 92 1.62 34.89 -1.56
C ARG A 92 2.99 34.67 -0.94
N ASN A 93 3.71 33.63 -1.37
CA ASN A 93 4.97 33.20 -0.75
C ASN A 93 6.21 33.46 -1.62
N ASN A 94 6.07 34.15 -2.75
CA ASN A 94 7.13 34.35 -3.74
C ASN A 94 7.83 33.04 -4.15
N LEU A 95 7.04 31.99 -4.42
CA LEU A 95 7.60 30.69 -4.79
C LEU A 95 8.23 30.76 -6.19
N LYS A 96 9.37 30.10 -6.36
CA LYS A 96 10.02 29.99 -7.66
C LYS A 96 9.26 28.98 -8.51
N ILE A 97 8.56 29.46 -9.53
CA ILE A 97 7.93 28.61 -10.55
C ILE A 97 9.06 27.93 -11.34
N PRO A 98 9.06 26.58 -11.44
CA PRO A 98 10.03 25.86 -12.26
C PRO A 98 9.98 26.35 -13.71
N LEU A 99 11.14 26.74 -14.24
CA LEU A 99 11.30 26.96 -15.67
C LEU A 99 11.07 25.62 -16.40
N PRO A 100 10.47 25.64 -17.61
CA PRO A 100 10.27 24.42 -18.39
C PRO A 100 11.60 23.68 -18.59
N PRO A 101 11.58 22.33 -18.65
CA PRO A 101 12.78 21.53 -18.80
C PRO A 101 13.56 21.96 -20.04
N ARG A 102 14.89 21.99 -19.92
CA ARG A 102 15.76 22.36 -21.04
C ARG A 102 15.65 21.29 -22.12
N ILE A 103 15.01 21.64 -23.23
CA ILE A 103 14.88 20.76 -24.40
C ILE A 103 16.24 20.69 -25.10
N ASN A 104 16.79 19.48 -25.24
CA ASN A 104 17.99 19.26 -26.04
C ASN A 104 17.58 19.27 -27.51
N ARG A 105 17.97 20.33 -28.23
CA ARG A 105 17.75 20.40 -29.68
C ARG A 105 18.48 19.26 -30.38
N THR A 106 17.81 18.65 -31.35
CA THR A 106 18.44 17.69 -32.26
C THR A 106 19.62 18.39 -32.95
N PRO A 107 20.84 17.84 -32.85
CA PRO A 107 22.02 18.44 -33.45
C PRO A 107 21.87 18.55 -34.98
N ALA A 108 22.36 19.65 -35.55
CA ALA A 108 22.06 20.05 -36.93
C ALA A 108 22.29 18.97 -37.99
N ARG A 109 23.27 18.09 -37.78
CA ARG A 109 23.60 16.96 -38.67
C ARG A 109 22.52 15.87 -38.77
N LEU A 110 21.55 15.85 -37.86
CA LEU A 110 20.50 14.82 -37.73
C LEU A 110 19.10 15.39 -38.01
N ARG A 111 19.00 16.63 -38.50
CA ARG A 111 17.72 17.25 -38.88
C ARG A 111 17.41 16.88 -40.34
N ASP A 112 16.53 15.92 -40.53
CA ASP A 112 16.10 15.45 -41.86
C ASP A 112 14.96 16.31 -42.46
N THR A 113 14.34 17.17 -41.65
CA THR A 113 13.25 18.07 -42.05
C THR A 113 13.65 19.55 -41.90
N GLU A 114 13.32 20.38 -42.90
CA GLU A 114 13.52 21.84 -42.88
C GLU A 114 12.58 22.57 -41.91
N GLU A 115 11.48 21.92 -41.51
CA GLU A 115 10.52 22.50 -40.58
C GLU A 115 11.11 22.67 -39.18
N THR A 116 10.83 23.83 -38.58
CA THR A 116 11.25 24.13 -37.21
C THR A 116 10.48 23.20 -36.28
N GLU A 117 11.16 22.22 -35.68
CA GLU A 117 10.58 21.34 -34.65
C GLU A 117 9.72 22.19 -33.71
N ALA A 118 8.41 21.91 -33.67
CA ALA A 118 7.47 22.60 -32.81
C ALA A 118 7.91 22.37 -31.36
N ILE A 119 8.58 23.38 -30.78
CA ILE A 119 8.94 23.37 -29.37
C ILE A 119 7.60 23.37 -28.64
N VAL A 120 7.21 22.23 -28.09
CA VAL A 120 5.99 22.08 -27.30
C VAL A 120 6.12 23.06 -26.12
N THR A 121 5.51 24.23 -26.25
CA THR A 121 5.56 25.30 -25.25
C THR A 121 4.63 25.05 -24.07
N ASP A 122 3.77 24.03 -24.16
CA ASP A 122 2.78 23.65 -23.14
C ASP A 122 3.33 22.67 -22.08
N VAL A 123 4.64 22.41 -22.10
CA VAL A 123 5.28 21.32 -21.33
C VAL A 123 5.20 21.52 -19.82
N GLY A 124 5.06 22.74 -19.31
CA GLY A 124 5.12 23.00 -17.86
C GLY A 124 3.98 22.37 -17.06
N GLU A 125 2.74 22.75 -17.37
CA GLU A 125 1.53 22.21 -16.71
C GLU A 125 1.28 20.76 -17.12
N GLN A 126 1.50 20.44 -18.40
CA GLN A 126 1.36 19.09 -18.93
C GLN A 126 2.32 18.11 -18.22
N GLN A 127 3.54 18.52 -17.90
CA GLN A 127 4.50 17.67 -17.19
C GLN A 127 4.02 17.35 -15.77
N TRP A 128 3.49 18.32 -15.03
CA TRP A 128 2.98 18.07 -13.68
C TRP A 128 1.75 17.16 -13.69
N ARG A 129 0.91 17.30 -14.72
CA ARG A 129 -0.21 16.37 -14.97
C ARG A 129 0.27 14.96 -15.24
N CYS A 130 1.24 14.79 -16.14
CA CYS A 130 1.80 13.48 -16.47
C CYS A 130 2.43 12.82 -15.23
N GLU A 131 3.25 13.56 -14.47
CA GLU A 131 3.89 13.05 -13.25
C GLU A 131 2.84 12.62 -12.20
N PHE A 132 1.72 13.35 -12.08
CA PHE A 132 0.64 12.98 -11.16
C PHE A 132 -0.15 11.75 -11.64
N TYR A 133 -0.51 11.69 -12.92
CA TYR A 133 -1.24 10.54 -13.46
C TYR A 133 -0.42 9.27 -13.43
N GLU A 134 0.90 9.35 -13.68
CA GLU A 134 1.80 8.21 -13.52
C GLU A 134 1.77 7.69 -12.08
N ALA A 135 1.84 8.58 -11.08
CA ALA A 135 1.75 8.20 -9.68
C ALA A 135 0.39 7.58 -9.31
N LEU A 136 -0.71 8.11 -9.87
CA LEU A 136 -2.06 7.59 -9.67
C LEU A 136 -2.21 6.19 -10.28
N ASP A 137 -1.73 6.00 -11.50
CA ASP A 137 -1.79 4.72 -12.20
C ASP A 137 -0.96 3.64 -11.48
N LEU A 138 0.22 4.00 -10.97
CA LEU A 138 1.03 3.11 -10.15
C LEU A 138 0.30 2.66 -8.88
N VAL A 139 -0.38 3.59 -8.20
CA VAL A 139 -1.12 3.29 -6.97
C VAL A 139 -2.34 2.42 -7.25
N THR A 140 -3.10 2.71 -8.30
CA THR A 140 -4.21 1.85 -8.72
C THR A 140 -3.73 0.45 -9.09
N THR A 141 -2.64 0.34 -9.85
CA THR A 141 -2.06 -0.95 -10.23
C THR A 141 -1.61 -1.76 -9.01
N GLU A 142 -0.96 -1.14 -8.02
CA GLU A 142 -0.55 -1.81 -6.79
C GLU A 142 -1.72 -2.17 -5.87
N LEU A 143 -2.81 -1.39 -5.89
CA LEU A 143 -4.06 -1.76 -5.23
C LEU A 143 -4.64 -3.02 -5.87
N ASP A 144 -4.74 -3.07 -7.19
CA ASP A 144 -5.26 -4.24 -7.90
C ASP A 144 -4.39 -5.48 -7.66
N ARG A 145 -3.06 -5.34 -7.75
CA ARG A 145 -2.11 -6.43 -7.44
C ARG A 145 -2.26 -6.98 -6.02
N ARG A 146 -2.62 -6.15 -5.04
CA ARG A 146 -2.80 -6.56 -3.64
C ARG A 146 -4.18 -7.17 -3.37
N PHE A 147 -5.23 -6.61 -3.96
CA PHE A 147 -6.61 -6.95 -3.62
C PHE A 147 -7.28 -7.95 -4.58
N ASP A 148 -6.76 -8.15 -5.80
CA ASP A 148 -7.25 -9.16 -6.75
C ASP A 148 -6.60 -10.54 -6.57
N GLN A 149 -5.91 -10.76 -5.46
CA GLN A 149 -5.34 -12.05 -5.12
C GLN A 149 -6.45 -13.06 -4.82
N GLU A 150 -6.38 -14.26 -5.43
CA GLU A 150 -7.38 -15.33 -5.23
C GLU A 150 -7.62 -15.63 -3.75
N GLY A 151 -6.57 -15.57 -2.92
CA GLY A 151 -6.67 -15.81 -1.48
C GLY A 151 -7.58 -14.80 -0.76
N LEU A 152 -7.57 -13.53 -1.19
CA LEU A 152 -8.38 -12.48 -0.59
C LEU A 152 -9.84 -12.52 -1.06
N GLN A 153 -10.06 -12.94 -2.32
CA GLN A 153 -11.40 -13.11 -2.87
C GLN A 153 -12.19 -14.26 -2.21
N VAL A 154 -11.49 -15.27 -1.69
CA VAL A 154 -12.12 -16.40 -0.97
C VAL A 154 -12.39 -16.07 0.51
N ALA A 155 -11.71 -15.08 1.09
CA ALA A 155 -11.91 -14.66 2.47
C ALA A 155 -13.35 -14.23 2.83
N PRO A 156 -14.06 -13.38 2.05
CA PRO A 156 -15.43 -12.98 2.36
C PRO A 156 -16.42 -14.14 2.27
N LEU A 157 -16.20 -15.09 1.35
CA LEU A 157 -17.04 -16.28 1.22
C LEU A 157 -16.90 -17.18 2.45
N ARG A 158 -15.68 -17.35 2.97
CA ARG A 158 -15.44 -18.11 4.20
C ARG A 158 -16.08 -17.45 5.39
N GLU A 159 -15.92 -16.14 5.53
CA GLU A 159 -16.55 -15.36 6.60
C GLU A 159 -18.07 -15.52 6.58
N GLN A 160 -18.73 -15.35 5.43
CA GLN A 160 -20.17 -15.56 5.28
C GLN A 160 -20.59 -16.99 5.59
N THR A 161 -19.82 -17.99 5.16
CA THR A 161 -20.10 -19.40 5.43
C THR A 161 -20.09 -19.68 6.94
N VAL A 162 -19.12 -19.11 7.67
CA VAL A 162 -19.05 -19.25 9.15
C VAL A 162 -20.22 -18.53 9.83
N ILE A 163 -20.58 -17.34 9.37
CA ILE A 163 -21.73 -16.59 9.89
C ILE A 163 -23.04 -17.36 9.67
N ASN A 164 -23.26 -17.88 8.44
CA ASN A 164 -24.47 -18.63 8.09
C ASN A 164 -24.54 -19.96 8.85
N ALA A 165 -23.39 -20.62 9.08
CA ALA A 165 -23.32 -21.81 9.93
C ALA A 165 -23.70 -21.49 11.38
N ALA A 166 -23.21 -20.37 11.93
CA ALA A 166 -23.57 -19.93 13.27
C ALA A 166 -25.06 -19.58 13.40
N ASN A 167 -25.68 -19.08 12.33
CA ASN A 167 -27.12 -18.78 12.27
C ASN A 167 -28.00 -20.02 12.00
N GLY A 168 -27.41 -21.19 11.75
CA GLY A 168 -28.16 -22.45 11.53
C GLY A 168 -28.69 -22.64 10.09
N GLU A 169 -28.29 -21.81 9.13
CA GLU A 169 -28.79 -21.81 7.75
C GLU A 169 -27.86 -22.57 6.77
N TYR A 170 -27.19 -23.63 7.23
CA TYR A 170 -26.19 -24.30 6.40
C TYR A 170 -26.81 -25.21 5.33
N SER A 171 -26.95 -24.70 4.10
CA SER A 171 -27.14 -25.52 2.91
C SER A 171 -25.78 -26.11 2.49
N GLY A 172 -25.72 -27.45 2.46
CA GLY A 172 -24.48 -28.23 2.33
C GLY A 172 -23.82 -28.20 0.95
N THR A 173 -23.36 -27.04 0.47
CA THR A 173 -22.44 -26.98 -0.69
C THR A 173 -21.00 -27.16 -0.21
N ARG A 174 -20.49 -28.38 -0.40
CA ARG A 174 -19.15 -28.87 -0.01
C ARG A 174 -17.98 -28.27 -0.80
N ASP A 175 -18.22 -27.34 -1.72
CA ASP A 175 -17.27 -27.03 -2.79
C ASP A 175 -16.14 -26.05 -2.42
N TYR A 176 -16.25 -25.32 -1.30
CA TYR A 176 -15.27 -24.28 -0.95
C TYR A 176 -14.15 -24.72 0.03
N CYS A 177 -14.21 -25.94 0.57
CA CYS A 177 -13.17 -26.44 1.50
C CYS A 177 -11.83 -26.71 0.77
N CYS A 178 -11.87 -27.09 -0.50
CA CYS A 178 -10.71 -27.56 -1.25
C CYS A 178 -9.76 -26.44 -1.73
N THR A 179 -10.22 -25.19 -1.84
CA THR A 179 -9.38 -24.04 -2.25
C THR A 179 -8.52 -23.49 -1.10
N GLY A 180 -8.89 -23.72 0.16
CA GLY A 180 -8.05 -23.39 1.32
C GLY A 180 -6.78 -24.23 1.41
N ALA A 181 -6.85 -25.50 1.02
CA ALA A 181 -5.69 -26.38 0.99
C ALA A 181 -4.63 -25.94 -0.05
N ARG A 182 -5.03 -25.21 -1.11
CA ARG A 182 -4.11 -24.75 -2.16
C ARG A 182 -3.26 -23.54 -1.72
N SER A 183 -3.86 -22.59 -1.00
CA SER A 183 -3.11 -21.46 -0.41
C SER A 183 -2.22 -21.90 0.75
N LEU A 184 -2.66 -22.87 1.57
CA LEU A 184 -1.83 -23.49 2.59
C LEU A 184 -0.68 -24.33 2.02
N ARG A 185 -0.79 -24.84 0.77
CA ARG A 185 0.32 -25.53 0.08
C ARG A 185 1.48 -24.62 -0.30
N SER A 186 1.26 -23.32 -0.54
CA SER A 186 2.34 -22.44 -1.03
C SER A 186 3.34 -22.05 0.06
N ASN A 187 2.95 -22.14 1.34
CA ASN A 187 3.77 -21.71 2.48
C ASN A 187 4.12 -22.85 3.46
N MET A 188 3.74 -24.09 3.14
CA MET A 188 3.85 -25.22 4.06
C MET A 188 4.37 -26.46 3.35
N THR A 189 5.46 -27.05 3.85
CA THR A 189 6.02 -28.27 3.28
C THR A 189 4.97 -29.39 3.30
N GLN A 190 4.95 -30.24 2.26
CA GLN A 190 4.00 -31.36 2.09
C GLN A 190 3.85 -32.20 3.37
N ARG A 191 4.95 -32.37 4.11
CA ARG A 191 5.00 -33.10 5.37
C ARG A 191 4.13 -32.46 6.46
N ARG A 192 4.15 -31.13 6.62
CA ARG A 192 3.28 -30.43 7.59
C ARG A 192 1.81 -30.51 7.21
N LEU A 193 1.48 -30.47 5.92
CA LEU A 193 0.11 -30.62 5.44
C LEU A 193 -0.44 -32.02 5.75
N THR A 194 0.35 -33.06 5.52
CA THR A 194 -0.03 -34.43 5.88
C THR A 194 -0.25 -34.57 7.39
N HIS A 195 0.61 -33.99 8.23
CA HIS A 195 0.44 -34.08 9.69
C HIS A 195 -0.81 -33.33 10.16
N LEU A 196 -1.11 -32.14 9.62
CA LEU A 196 -2.34 -31.40 9.97
C LEU A 196 -3.61 -32.10 9.48
N ALA A 197 -3.58 -32.72 8.30
CA ALA A 197 -4.70 -33.51 7.80
C ALA A 197 -4.97 -34.74 8.71
N VAL A 198 -3.92 -35.44 9.14
CA VAL A 198 -4.03 -36.56 10.10
C VAL A 198 -4.56 -36.07 11.46
N MET A 199 -4.10 -34.92 11.94
CA MET A 199 -4.60 -34.31 13.17
C MET A 199 -6.06 -33.89 13.10
N HIS A 200 -6.53 -33.43 11.92
CA HIS A 200 -7.92 -33.06 11.72
C HIS A 200 -8.85 -34.28 11.60
N VAL A 201 -8.38 -35.35 10.94
CA VAL A 201 -9.13 -36.63 10.86
C VAL A 201 -9.24 -37.30 12.23
N HIS A 202 -8.27 -37.08 13.12
CA HIS A 202 -8.22 -37.66 14.47
C HIS A 202 -8.32 -36.59 15.57
N SER A 203 -9.16 -35.56 15.38
CA SER A 203 -9.32 -34.49 16.36
C SER A 203 -9.90 -34.99 17.69
N ASP A 204 -10.71 -36.04 17.64
CA ASP A 204 -11.30 -36.74 18.79
C ASP A 204 -10.25 -37.40 19.70
N ILE A 205 -9.12 -37.85 19.13
CA ILE A 205 -7.99 -38.40 19.88
C ILE A 205 -7.17 -37.26 20.49
N LEU A 206 -7.02 -36.14 19.78
CA LEU A 206 -6.28 -34.97 20.26
C LEU A 206 -6.95 -34.31 21.47
N ASP A 207 -8.28 -34.23 21.47
CA ASP A 207 -9.05 -33.66 22.58
C ASP A 207 -8.97 -34.50 23.87
N ARG A 208 -8.58 -35.78 23.73
CA ARG A 208 -8.37 -36.70 24.87
C ARG A 208 -6.92 -36.70 25.38
N MET A 209 -5.99 -36.08 24.67
CA MET A 209 -4.58 -36.05 25.09
C MET A 209 -4.33 -34.92 26.07
N ASP A 210 -3.77 -35.25 27.23
CA ASP A 210 -3.34 -34.26 28.20
C ASP A 210 -2.11 -33.49 27.68
N ILE A 211 -2.29 -32.18 27.48
CA ILE A 211 -1.32 -31.29 26.84
C ILE A 211 -0.10 -31.08 27.74
N GLN A 212 -0.27 -31.10 29.06
CA GLN A 212 0.79 -30.85 30.04
C GLN A 212 1.94 -31.88 29.98
N PRO A 213 1.67 -33.20 30.08
CA PRO A 213 2.73 -34.21 29.95
C PRO A 213 3.34 -34.27 28.54
N LEU A 214 2.57 -33.93 27.50
CA LEU A 214 3.07 -33.86 26.13
C LEU A 214 4.05 -32.71 25.94
N MET A 215 3.73 -31.52 26.45
CA MET A 215 4.61 -30.35 26.42
C MET A 215 5.91 -30.61 27.19
N LYS A 216 5.82 -31.24 28.36
CA LYS A 216 6.99 -31.61 29.15
C LYS A 216 7.92 -32.55 28.37
N ARG A 217 7.38 -33.62 27.77
CA ARG A 217 8.13 -34.53 26.89
C ARG A 217 8.74 -33.82 25.69
N PHE A 218 8.01 -32.88 25.08
CA PHE A 218 8.49 -32.13 23.92
C PHE A 218 9.68 -31.21 24.25
N ILE A 219 9.65 -30.57 25.42
CA ILE A 219 10.70 -29.66 25.89
C ILE A 219 11.94 -30.43 26.34
N ASP A 220 11.76 -31.57 27.02
CA ASP A 220 12.88 -32.40 27.50
C ASP A 220 13.61 -33.16 26.38
N ASN A 221 12.99 -33.33 25.21
CA ASN A 221 13.58 -34.05 24.07
C ASN A 221 14.76 -33.34 23.39
N THR A 222 14.98 -32.04 23.62
CA THR A 222 16.09 -31.31 22.97
C THR A 222 16.60 -30.20 23.90
N PRO A 223 17.92 -30.12 24.18
CA PRO A 223 18.46 -29.16 25.15
C PRO A 223 18.21 -27.70 24.74
N GLU A 224 18.13 -27.39 23.45
CA GLU A 224 17.81 -26.06 22.92
C GLU A 224 16.38 -25.63 23.27
N ARG A 225 15.44 -26.59 23.31
CA ARG A 225 14.04 -26.32 23.66
C ARG A 225 13.90 -26.05 25.15
N LYS A 226 14.66 -26.79 25.97
CA LYS A 226 14.74 -26.57 27.41
C LYS A 226 15.29 -25.19 27.78
N SER A 227 16.29 -24.71 27.03
CA SER A 227 16.80 -23.34 27.19
C SER A 227 15.80 -22.27 26.77
N THR A 228 14.97 -22.54 25.76
CA THR A 228 14.04 -21.55 25.19
C THR A 228 12.72 -21.45 25.95
N PHE A 229 12.16 -22.59 26.36
CA PHE A 229 10.85 -22.65 27.04
C PHE A 229 10.95 -22.72 28.56
N GLY A 230 12.16 -22.86 29.11
CA GLY A 230 12.38 -22.99 30.54
C GLY A 230 11.89 -24.34 31.11
N VAL A 231 11.99 -24.51 32.42
CA VAL A 231 11.51 -25.71 33.12
C VAL A 231 10.05 -25.52 33.49
N PHE A 232 9.17 -26.32 32.89
CA PHE A 232 7.76 -26.42 33.30
C PHE A 232 7.68 -27.04 34.72
N LYS A 233 7.05 -26.32 35.66
CA LYS A 233 6.71 -26.84 36.99
C LYS A 233 5.43 -27.66 36.92
#